data_AF-A0A838JIE2-F1
#
_entry.id   AF-A0A838JIE2-F1
#
_cell.length_a   1.000
_cell.length_b   1.000
_cell.length_c   1.000
_cell.angle_alpha   90.00
_cell.angle_beta   90.00
_cell.angle_gamma   90.00
#
_symmetry.space_group_name_H-M   'P 1'
#
loop_
_entity.id
_entity.type
_entity.pdbx_description
1 polymer ?
#
loop_
_entity_poly.entity_id
_entity_poly.type
_entity_poly.pdbx_seq_one_letter_code
_entity_poly.pdbx_strand_id
1 'polypeptide(L)'
;MFSYRTKNGPFKALTIYLILSGVFSFAFTTITSINMVYQIEMVKLNPLQLVLVGTTLEVTCFLCQVPTGVLADTYSRRLPVVLGYLLMGLGFLCEGLFAHFYPVLLAQVLWGFGVTLVSGAQEAWCADEIGEEQVGQAFLRGSQIGQIAS
;
A
#
# COMPACT_ATOMS: atom_id res chain seq x y z
N MET A 1 12.10 18.54 22.90
CA MET A 1 12.40 19.18 21.61
C MET A 1 12.03 18.14 20.54
N PHE A 2 10.93 18.14 19.79
CA PHE A 2 9.79 19.03 19.51
C PHE A 2 8.51 18.16 19.57
N SER A 3 7.53 18.53 20.39
CA SER A 3 6.23 17.84 20.44
C SER A 3 5.33 18.41 19.34
N TYR A 4 5.23 17.72 18.21
CA TYR A 4 4.21 18.00 17.19
C TYR A 4 2.87 17.42 17.63
N ARG A 5 2.24 18.08 18.62
CA ARG A 5 0.86 17.80 19.03
C ARG A 5 -0.08 18.36 17.96
N THR A 6 -0.32 17.58 16.90
CA THR A 6 -1.33 17.93 15.90
C THR A 6 -2.70 17.97 16.58
N LYS A 7 -3.46 19.04 16.34
CA LYS A 7 -4.76 19.36 16.96
C LYS A 7 -5.92 18.41 16.54
N ASN A 8 -5.62 17.19 16.12
CA ASN A 8 -6.63 16.22 15.68
C ASN A 8 -6.80 15.19 16.79
N GLY A 9 -7.97 15.13 17.43
CA GLY A 9 -8.23 14.13 18.47
C GLY A 9 -8.01 12.70 17.93
N PRO A 10 -7.58 11.74 18.79
CA PRO A 10 -7.19 10.39 18.38
C PRO A 10 -8.30 9.66 17.59
N PHE A 11 -9.55 9.97 17.88
CA PHE A 11 -10.71 9.43 17.19
C PHE A 11 -10.83 9.86 15.72
N LYS A 12 -10.44 11.09 15.35
CA LYS A 12 -10.52 11.54 13.95
C LYS A 12 -9.48 10.87 13.06
N ALA A 13 -8.29 10.65 13.61
CA ALA A 13 -7.21 9.96 12.92
C ALA A 13 -7.55 8.50 12.62
N LEU A 14 -8.06 7.78 13.64
CA LEU A 14 -8.55 6.41 13.48
C LEU A 14 -9.68 6.31 12.45
N THR A 15 -10.66 7.23 12.45
CA THR A 15 -11.73 7.22 11.45
C THR A 15 -11.21 7.46 10.03
N ILE A 16 -10.27 8.40 9.85
CA ILE A 16 -9.65 8.65 8.54
C ILE A 16 -8.89 7.42 8.06
N TYR A 17 -8.14 6.76 8.95
CA TYR A 17 -7.47 5.50 8.66
C TYR A 17 -8.45 4.41 8.23
N LEU A 18 -9.54 4.22 8.97
CA LEU A 18 -10.54 3.19 8.68
C LEU A 18 -11.24 3.44 7.33
N ILE A 19 -11.57 4.69 7.01
CA ILE A 19 -12.16 5.05 5.72
C ILE A 19 -11.15 4.83 4.60
N LEU A 20 -9.90 5.27 4.75
CA LEU A 20 -8.84 5.06 3.76
C LEU A 20 -8.60 3.57 3.52
N SER A 21 -8.45 2.77 4.58
CA SER A 21 -8.31 1.31 4.46
C SER A 21 -9.51 0.69 3.76
N GLY A 22 -10.74 1.04 4.12
CA GLY A 22 -11.94 0.47 3.49
C GLY A 22 -12.05 0.79 1.99
N VAL A 23 -11.88 2.05 1.62
CA VAL A 23 -11.93 2.48 0.20
C VAL A 23 -10.78 1.85 -0.60
N PHE A 24 -9.58 1.81 0.00
CA PHE A 24 -8.42 1.23 -0.65
C PHE A 24 -8.56 -0.28 -0.83
N SER A 25 -9.00 -1.01 0.19
CA SER A 25 -9.26 -2.46 0.12
C SER A 25 -10.26 -2.78 -0.98
N PHE A 26 -11.37 -2.04 -1.06
CA PHE A 26 -12.36 -2.24 -2.11
C PHE A 26 -11.78 -2.04 -3.52
N ALA A 27 -11.05 -0.95 -3.73
CA ALA A 27 -10.41 -0.65 -5.01
C ALA A 27 -9.35 -1.72 -5.37
N PHE A 28 -8.54 -2.12 -4.39
CA PHE A 28 -7.49 -3.12 -4.55
C PHE A 28 -8.05 -4.50 -4.91
N THR A 29 -9.10 -4.96 -4.23
CA THR A 29 -9.76 -6.23 -4.53
C THR A 29 -10.37 -6.23 -5.93
N THR A 30 -11.00 -5.12 -6.33
CA THR A 30 -11.56 -4.97 -7.69
C THR A 30 -10.46 -5.06 -8.75
N ILE A 31 -9.35 -4.34 -8.54
CA ILE A 31 -8.22 -4.35 -9.49
C ILE A 31 -7.61 -5.75 -9.59
N THR A 32 -7.26 -6.37 -8.47
CA THR A 32 -6.64 -7.71 -8.44
C THR A 32 -7.52 -8.78 -9.06
N SER A 33 -8.85 -8.69 -8.89
CA SER A 33 -9.81 -9.60 -9.52
C SER A 33 -9.75 -9.55 -11.05
N ILE A 34 -9.54 -8.36 -11.63
CA ILE A 34 -9.48 -8.16 -13.08
C ILE A 34 -8.05 -8.33 -13.61
N ASN A 35 -7.04 -8.07 -12.78
CA ASN A 35 -5.63 -7.96 -13.17
C ASN A 35 -5.10 -9.25 -13.83
N MET A 36 -5.41 -10.41 -13.25
CA MET A 36 -4.98 -11.70 -13.81
C MET A 36 -5.60 -11.98 -15.17
N VAL A 37 -6.88 -11.64 -15.37
CA VAL A 37 -7.55 -11.76 -16.67
C VAL A 37 -6.96 -10.78 -17.69
N TYR A 38 -6.73 -9.54 -17.29
CA TYR A 38 -6.12 -8.51 -18.14
C TYR A 38 -4.72 -8.91 -18.64
N GLN A 39 -3.87 -9.42 -17.75
CA GLN A 39 -2.51 -9.83 -18.09
C GLN A 39 -2.46 -11.00 -19.08
N ILE A 40 -3.44 -11.91 -19.01
CA ILE A 40 -3.54 -13.08 -19.90
C ILE A 40 -4.23 -12.73 -21.22
N GLU A 41 -5.38 -12.05 -21.19
CA GLU A 41 -6.20 -11.83 -22.38
C GLU A 41 -5.77 -10.62 -23.21
N MET A 42 -5.47 -9.49 -22.55
CA MET A 42 -5.13 -8.24 -23.23
C MET A 42 -3.63 -8.12 -23.49
N VAL A 43 -2.82 -8.32 -22.45
CA VAL A 43 -1.36 -8.19 -22.55
C VAL A 43 -0.72 -9.42 -23.18
N LYS A 44 -1.41 -10.57 -23.14
CA LYS A 44 -0.97 -11.87 -23.70
C LYS A 44 0.39 -12.30 -23.13
N LEU A 45 0.57 -12.14 -21.83
CA LEU A 45 1.81 -12.51 -21.16
C LEU A 45 2.03 -14.04 -21.20
N ASN A 46 3.27 -14.43 -21.47
CA ASN A 46 3.70 -15.82 -21.34
C ASN A 46 3.72 -16.22 -19.84
N PRO A 47 3.44 -17.48 -19.47
CA PRO A 47 3.63 -17.98 -18.10
C PRO A 47 4.93 -17.52 -17.41
N LEU A 48 6.06 -17.50 -18.13
CA LEU A 48 7.33 -17.02 -17.55
C LEU A 48 7.30 -15.52 -17.22
N GLN A 49 6.62 -14.71 -18.03
CA GLN A 49 6.45 -13.28 -17.78
C GLN A 49 5.53 -13.02 -16.59
N LEU A 50 4.47 -13.81 -16.40
CA LEU A 50 3.60 -13.73 -15.22
C LEU A 50 4.38 -14.02 -13.94
N VAL A 51 5.23 -15.05 -13.94
CA VAL A 51 6.12 -15.35 -12.80
C VAL A 51 7.11 -14.21 -12.56
N LEU A 52 7.67 -13.61 -13.62
CA LEU A 52 8.57 -12.46 -13.50
C LEU A 52 7.87 -11.23 -12.91
N VAL A 53 6.60 -10.98 -13.26
CA VAL A 53 5.79 -9.89 -12.69
C VAL A 53 5.68 -10.06 -11.18
N GLY A 54 5.26 -11.24 -10.70
CA GLY A 54 5.18 -11.52 -9.27
C GLY A 54 6.54 -11.48 -8.57
N THR A 55 7.59 -12.02 -9.21
CA THR A 55 8.96 -11.99 -8.65
C THR A 55 9.49 -10.57 -8.51
N THR A 56 9.22 -9.71 -9.51
CA THR A 56 9.65 -8.31 -9.49
C THR A 56 8.99 -7.55 -8.34
N LEU A 57 7.71 -7.81 -8.09
CA LEU A 57 7.00 -7.26 -6.94
C LEU A 57 7.68 -7.66 -5.62
N GLU A 58 7.87 -8.96 -5.40
CA GLU A 58 8.47 -9.49 -4.17
C GLU A 58 9.90 -8.95 -3.94
N VAL A 59 10.72 -8.94 -4.99
CA VAL A 59 12.07 -8.37 -4.94
C VAL A 59 12.01 -6.88 -4.60
N THR A 60 11.08 -6.13 -5.20
CA THR A 60 10.92 -4.71 -4.92
C THR A 60 10.52 -4.50 -3.46
N CYS A 61 9.50 -5.22 -2.97
CA CYS A 61 9.07 -5.16 -1.57
C CYS A 61 10.25 -5.44 -0.63
N PHE A 62 11.00 -6.51 -0.88
CA PHE A 62 12.14 -6.91 -0.05
C PHE A 62 13.23 -5.83 -0.02
N LEU A 63 13.62 -5.30 -1.19
CA LEU A 63 14.62 -4.23 -1.28
C LEU A 63 14.14 -2.93 -0.64
N CYS A 64 12.85 -2.64 -0.73
CA CYS A 64 12.28 -1.40 -0.24
C CYS A 64 12.00 -1.44 1.27
N GLN A 65 11.86 -2.63 1.88
CA GLN A 65 11.53 -2.80 3.29
C GLN A 65 12.52 -2.12 4.24
N VAL A 66 13.81 -2.23 3.96
CA VAL A 66 14.87 -1.62 4.76
C VAL A 66 14.85 -0.09 4.67
N PRO A 67 14.93 0.53 3.47
CA PRO A 67 14.92 1.99 3.36
C PRO A 67 13.59 2.63 3.76
N THR A 68 12.45 1.98 3.50
CA THR A 68 11.14 2.53 3.92
C THR A 68 10.95 2.47 5.42
N GLY A 69 11.51 1.45 6.11
CA GLY A 69 11.52 1.40 7.57
C GLY A 69 12.24 2.61 8.18
N VAL A 70 13.46 2.89 7.68
CA VAL A 70 14.22 4.07 8.14
C VAL A 70 13.53 5.39 7.78
N LEU A 71 12.89 5.46 6.60
CA LEU A 71 12.11 6.63 6.19
C LEU A 71 10.87 6.84 7.08
N ALA A 72 10.20 5.75 7.49
CA ALA A 72 9.05 5.80 8.40
C ALA A 72 9.44 6.32 9.78
N ASP A 73 10.65 5.99 10.26
CA ASP A 73 11.18 6.49 11.53
C ASP A 73 11.57 7.97 11.48
N THR A 74 11.93 8.49 10.29
CA THR A 74 12.51 9.84 10.14
C THR A 74 11.50 10.91 9.69
N TYR A 75 10.47 10.55 8.91
CA TYR A 75 9.53 11.51 8.31
C TYR A 75 8.19 11.63 9.05
N SER A 76 7.56 12.81 8.93
CA SER A 76 6.23 13.09 9.48
C SER A 76 5.18 12.08 8.99
N ARG A 77 4.52 11.43 9.94
CA ARG A 77 3.80 10.14 9.86
C ARG A 77 2.74 9.98 8.77
N ARG A 78 2.12 11.07 8.31
CA ARG A 78 0.97 11.01 7.39
C ARG A 78 1.35 11.13 5.91
N LEU A 79 2.49 11.76 5.61
CA LEU A 79 2.91 12.00 4.23
C LEU A 79 3.30 10.72 3.48
N PRO A 80 4.06 9.77 4.07
CA PRO A 80 4.45 8.56 3.37
C PRO A 80 3.24 7.67 3.04
N VAL A 81 2.23 7.61 3.91
CA VAL A 81 0.99 6.85 3.66
C VAL A 81 0.25 7.38 2.43
N VAL A 82 0.07 8.71 2.33
CA VAL A 82 -0.59 9.34 1.18
C VAL A 82 0.23 9.15 -0.10
N LEU A 83 1.55 9.31 -0.02
CA LEU A 83 2.44 9.10 -1.17
C LEU A 83 2.42 7.65 -1.65
N GLY A 84 2.38 6.68 -0.73
CA GLY A 84 2.30 5.27 -1.05
C GLY A 84 1.02 4.93 -1.80
N TYR A 85 -0.15 5.39 -1.33
CA TYR A 85 -1.40 5.21 -2.05
C TYR A 85 -1.41 5.89 -3.42
N LEU A 86 -0.84 7.10 -3.55
CA LEU A 86 -0.70 7.77 -4.83
C LEU A 86 0.19 6.98 -5.81
N LEU A 87 1.32 6.44 -5.33
CA LEU A 87 2.23 5.62 -6.13
C LEU A 87 1.56 4.33 -6.62
N MET A 88 0.81 3.66 -5.75
CA MET A 88 0.03 2.46 -6.14
C MET A 88 -1.04 2.81 -7.18
N GLY A 89 -1.78 3.90 -6.98
CA GLY A 89 -2.77 4.39 -7.93
C GLY A 89 -2.16 4.73 -9.30
N LEU A 90 -1.01 5.41 -9.31
CA LEU A 90 -0.26 5.70 -10.55
C LEU A 90 0.24 4.42 -11.22
N GLY A 91 0.71 3.43 -10.45
CA GLY A 91 1.11 2.12 -10.98
C GLY A 91 -0.03 1.44 -11.73
N PHE A 92 -1.22 1.37 -11.11
CA PHE A 92 -2.40 0.78 -11.74
C PHE A 92 -2.91 1.57 -12.95
N LEU A 93 -2.83 2.91 -12.92
CA LEU A 93 -3.16 3.74 -14.09
C LEU A 93 -2.20 3.48 -15.25
N CYS A 94 -0.89 3.39 -14.98
CA CYS A 94 0.11 3.07 -15.99
C CYS A 94 -0.11 1.68 -16.59
N GLU A 95 -0.44 0.68 -15.75
CA GLU A 95 -0.74 -0.69 -16.20
C GLU A 95 -2.00 -0.73 -17.08
N GLY A 96 -3.04 0.02 -16.73
CA GLY A 96 -4.29 0.08 -17.48
C GLY A 96 -4.22 0.89 -18.78
N LEU A 97 -3.35 1.91 -18.85
CA LEU A 97 -3.18 2.75 -20.04
C LEU A 97 -2.38 2.04 -21.15
N PHE A 98 -1.42 1.19 -20.78
CA PHE A 98 -0.52 0.55 -21.72
C PHE A 98 -0.51 -0.97 -21.51
N ALA A 99 -1.21 -1.71 -22.37
CA ALA A 99 -1.26 -3.17 -22.38
C ALA A 99 0.05 -3.79 -22.91
N HIS A 100 1.16 -3.55 -22.21
CA HIS A 100 2.48 -4.04 -22.59
C HIS A 100 3.29 -4.50 -21.38
N PHE A 101 4.25 -5.40 -21.60
CA PHE A 101 5.01 -6.03 -20.53
C PHE A 101 5.80 -5.04 -19.65
N TYR A 102 6.43 -4.02 -20.26
CA TYR A 102 7.22 -3.03 -19.53
C TYR A 102 6.40 -2.14 -18.59
N PRO A 103 5.25 -1.54 -19.01
CA PRO A 103 4.31 -0.87 -18.10
C PRO A 103 3.86 -1.74 -16.93
N VAL A 104 3.57 -3.03 -17.17
CA VAL A 104 3.17 -3.97 -16.10
C VAL A 104 4.32 -4.14 -15.10
N LEU A 105 5.56 -4.34 -15.55
CA LEU A 105 6.71 -4.42 -14.64
C LEU A 105 6.93 -3.14 -13.84
N LEU A 106 6.81 -1.98 -14.49
CA LEU A 106 6.92 -0.69 -13.79
C LEU A 106 5.83 -0.54 -12.74
N ALA A 107 4.61 -0.98 -13.04
CA ALA A 107 3.50 -1.00 -12.10
C ALA A 107 3.80 -1.90 -10.89
N GLN A 108 4.42 -3.07 -11.07
CA GLN A 108 4.85 -3.92 -9.95
C GLN A 108 5.89 -3.25 -9.05
N VAL A 109 6.85 -2.52 -9.65
CA VAL A 109 7.85 -1.77 -8.87
C VAL A 109 7.20 -0.63 -8.08
N LEU A 110 6.33 0.16 -8.72
CA LEU A 110 5.59 1.23 -8.06
C LEU A 110 4.66 0.69 -6.96
N TRP A 111 4.02 -0.44 -7.24
CA TRP A 111 3.14 -1.11 -6.30
C TRP A 111 3.93 -1.61 -5.09
N GLY A 112 5.00 -2.36 -5.30
CA GLY A 112 5.84 -2.89 -4.21
C GLY A 112 6.38 -1.77 -3.32
N PHE A 113 6.96 -0.73 -3.93
CA PHE A 113 7.45 0.43 -3.19
C PHE A 113 6.32 1.13 -2.40
N GLY A 114 5.15 1.30 -3.02
CA GLY A 114 3.97 1.89 -2.39
C GLY A 114 3.47 1.09 -1.18
N VAL A 115 3.33 -0.24 -1.30
CA VAL A 115 2.91 -1.12 -0.20
C VAL A 115 3.86 -0.97 0.98
N THR A 116 5.16 -1.09 0.74
CA THR A 116 6.16 -1.08 1.80
C THR A 116 6.25 0.28 2.50
N LEU A 117 6.00 1.37 1.77
CA LEU A 117 5.92 2.71 2.33
C LEU A 117 4.68 2.89 3.22
N VAL A 118 3.52 2.40 2.76
CA VAL A 118 2.27 2.45 3.54
C VAL A 118 2.38 1.61 4.80
N SER A 119 2.81 0.36 4.69
CA SER A 119 2.85 -0.55 5.85
C SER A 119 3.78 -0.05 6.93
N GLY A 120 5.01 0.36 6.59
CA GLY A 120 5.98 0.87 7.56
C GLY A 120 5.54 2.18 8.22
N ALA A 121 5.02 3.13 7.43
CA ALA A 121 4.60 4.42 7.97
C ALA A 121 3.32 4.34 8.80
N GLN A 122 2.42 3.44 8.44
CA GLN A 122 1.16 3.23 9.15
C GLN A 122 1.39 2.60 10.52
N GLU A 123 2.31 1.64 10.63
CA GLU A 123 2.70 1.02 11.92
C GLU A 123 3.29 2.05 12.87
N ALA A 124 4.27 2.84 12.40
CA ALA A 124 4.85 3.92 13.18
C ALA A 124 3.79 4.98 13.58
N TRP A 125 2.85 5.31 12.68
CA TRP A 125 1.80 6.28 12.99
C TRP A 125 0.85 5.78 14.08
N CYS A 126 0.36 4.54 13.97
CA CYS A 126 -0.52 3.95 14.97
C CYS A 126 0.18 3.80 16.33
N ALA A 127 1.44 3.37 16.35
CA ALA A 127 2.21 3.23 17.60
C ALA A 127 2.26 4.50 18.44
N ASP A 128 2.43 5.65 17.80
CA ASP A 128 2.48 6.92 18.52
C ASP A 128 1.11 7.51 18.90
N GLU A 129 0.04 7.15 18.20
CA GLU A 129 -1.28 7.77 18.43
C GLU A 129 -2.09 7.01 19.50
N ILE A 130 -1.95 5.69 19.60
CA ILE A 130 -2.70 4.83 20.54
C ILE A 130 -1.80 4.02 21.50
N GLY A 131 -0.47 4.05 21.32
CA GLY A 131 0.50 3.33 22.15
C GLY A 131 0.66 1.86 21.73
N GLU A 132 1.89 1.32 21.85
CA GLU A 132 2.27 -0.03 21.36
C GLU A 132 1.32 -1.15 21.78
N GLU A 133 0.77 -1.10 23.01
CA GLU A 133 -0.18 -2.10 23.51
C GLU A 133 -1.51 -2.16 22.72
N GLN A 134 -1.97 -1.04 22.17
CA GLN A 134 -3.27 -0.94 21.47
C GLN A 134 -3.13 -1.07 19.95
N VAL A 135 -1.91 -0.95 19.42
CA VAL A 135 -1.59 -1.08 17.99
C VAL A 135 -2.06 -2.42 17.44
N GLY A 136 -1.76 -3.51 18.14
CA GLY A 136 -2.17 -4.85 17.72
C GLY A 136 -3.68 -4.97 17.54
N GLN A 137 -4.48 -4.42 18.46
CA GLN A 137 -5.95 -4.44 18.33
C GLN A 137 -6.47 -3.54 17.21
N ALA A 138 -5.84 -2.38 16.98
CA ALA A 138 -6.20 -1.50 15.88
C ALA A 138 -5.91 -2.12 14.50
N PHE A 139 -4.77 -2.82 14.35
CA PHE A 139 -4.45 -3.58 13.14
C PHE A 139 -5.42 -4.74 12.92
N LEU A 140 -5.77 -5.48 13.98
CA LEU A 140 -6.76 -6.56 13.89
C LEU A 140 -8.13 -6.03 13.40
N ARG A 141 -8.61 -4.91 13.95
CA ARG A 141 -9.86 -4.27 13.50
C ARG A 141 -9.77 -3.71 12.08
N GLY A 142 -8.64 -3.12 11.72
CA GLY A 142 -8.38 -2.64 10.35
C GLY A 142 -8.42 -3.79 9.33
N SER A 143 -7.79 -4.92 9.66
CA SER A 143 -7.80 -6.13 8.85
C SER A 143 -9.22 -6.70 8.70
N GLN A 144 -9.99 -6.76 9.78
CA GLN A 144 -11.40 -7.18 9.74
C GLN A 144 -12.25 -6.31 8.80
N ILE A 145 -12.09 -4.99 8.86
CA ILE A 145 -12.82 -4.06 7.98
C ILE A 145 -12.37 -4.23 6.53
N GLY A 146 -11.07 -4.42 6.29
CA GLY A 146 -10.53 -4.72 4.97
C GLY A 146 -11.14 -5.99 4.36
N GLN A 147 -11.28 -7.05 5.15
CA GLN A 147 -11.89 -8.31 4.72
C GLN A 147 -13.40 -8.22 4.46
N ILE A 148 -14.12 -7.34 5.17
CA ILE A 148 -15.55 -7.12 4.92
C ILE A 148 -15.76 -6.27 3.65
N ALA A 149 -14.81 -5.39 3.34
CA ALA A 149 -14.86 -4.51 2.17
C ALA A 149 -14.35 -5.16 0.88
N SER A 150 -13.64 -6.30 0.96
CA SER A 150 -13.19 -7.12 -0.16
C SER A 150 -14.21 -8.17 -0.55
#